data_AF-A0A2R6A746-F1
#
_entry.id   AF-A0A2R6A746-F1
#
_cell.length_a   1.000
_cell.length_b   1.000
_cell.length_c   1.000
_cell.angle_alpha   90.00
_cell.angle_beta   90.00
_cell.angle_gamma   90.00
#
_symmetry.space_group_name_H-M   'P 1'
#
loop_
_entity.id
_entity.type
_entity.pdbx_description
1 polymer ?
#
loop_
_entity_poly.entity_id
_entity_poly.type
_entity_poly.pdbx_seq_one_letter_code
_entity_poly.pdbx_strand_id
1 'polypeptide(L)' 'MTTLANFGKAYYGLDYTSVSNTNVVVINGVTYTIGASPNYVAITMVNNKGATLATPSSLSTDGTSFYVSYTSSTATAK' A
#
# COMPACT_ATOMS: atom_id res chain seq x y z
N MET A 1 21.82 7.15 -6.04
CA MET A 1 20.94 5.96 -6.20
C MET A 1 20.36 5.66 -4.84
N THR A 2 19.04 5.60 -4.70
CA THR A 2 18.42 5.03 -3.50
C THR A 2 18.12 3.57 -3.82
N THR A 3 18.73 2.62 -3.14
CA THR A 3 18.34 1.22 -3.27
C THR A 3 17.21 0.98 -2.27
N LEU A 4 15.96 0.97 -2.74
CA LEU A 4 14.87 0.46 -1.92
C LEU A 4 15.17 -1.00 -1.62
N ALA A 5 15.25 -1.35 -0.33
CA ALA A 5 15.51 -2.72 0.07
C ALA A 5 14.36 -3.63 -0.41
N ASN A 6 14.71 -4.83 -0.88
CA ASN A 6 13.70 -5.81 -1.23
C ASN A 6 13.04 -6.34 0.04
N PHE A 7 11.81 -5.90 0.29
CA PHE A 7 10.99 -6.36 1.42
C PHE A 7 9.97 -7.44 1.03
N GLY A 8 9.97 -7.90 -0.23
CA GLY A 8 8.96 -8.83 -0.74
C GLY A 8 7.57 -8.20 -0.72
N LYS A 9 6.79 -8.50 0.33
CA LYS A 9 5.46 -7.91 0.57
C LYS A 9 5.36 -7.38 1.99
N ALA A 10 4.87 -6.16 2.13
CA ALA A 10 4.45 -5.58 3.40
C ALA A 10 2.93 -5.65 3.50
N TYR A 11 2.42 -6.31 4.53
CA TYR A 11 0.99 -6.55 4.75
C TYR A 11 0.41 -5.57 5.77
N TYR A 12 -0.76 -5.02 5.47
CA TYR A 12 -1.45 -4.03 6.30
C TYR A 12 -2.91 -4.41 6.48
N GLY A 13 -3.44 -4.18 7.68
CA GLY A 13 -4.87 -4.32 7.96
C GLY A 13 -5.30 -5.67 8.51
N LEU A 14 -6.58 -5.75 8.87
CA LEU A 14 -7.18 -6.85 9.61
C LEU A 14 -7.01 -8.21 8.91
N ASP A 15 -7.26 -8.30 7.61
CA ASP A 15 -7.28 -9.56 6.87
C ASP A 15 -5.90 -10.22 6.78
N TYR A 16 -4.83 -9.41 6.74
CA TYR A 16 -3.47 -9.94 6.60
C TYR A 16 -2.69 -10.01 7.91
N THR A 17 -3.05 -9.20 8.90
CA THR A 17 -2.30 -9.10 10.17
C THR A 17 -3.08 -9.60 11.38
N SER A 18 -4.39 -9.81 11.24
CA SER A 18 -5.33 -10.07 12.34
C SER A 18 -5.39 -8.95 13.39
N VAL A 19 -4.85 -7.75 13.11
CA VAL A 19 -4.88 -6.61 14.01
C VAL A 19 -6.09 -5.72 13.70
N SER A 20 -7.08 -5.76 14.59
CA SER A 20 -8.29 -4.92 14.50
C SER A 20 -8.00 -3.43 14.68
N ASN A 21 -8.94 -2.57 14.25
CA ASN A 21 -8.87 -1.11 14.38
C ASN A 21 -7.63 -0.47 13.73
N THR A 22 -7.07 -1.12 12.71
CA THR A 22 -6.04 -0.56 11.83
C THR A 22 -6.65 -0.26 10.46
N ASN A 23 -5.98 0.57 9.65
CA ASN A 23 -6.49 0.98 8.33
C ASN A 23 -7.91 1.57 8.38
N VAL A 24 -8.11 2.47 9.33
CA VAL A 24 -9.35 3.22 9.51
C VAL A 24 -9.13 4.71 9.26
N VAL A 25 -10.20 5.42 8.97
CA VAL A 25 -10.26 6.88 8.86
C VAL A 25 -11.36 7.39 9.78
N VAL A 26 -11.14 8.56 10.41
CA VAL A 26 -12.17 9.23 11.21
C VAL A 26 -12.67 10.44 10.44
N ILE A 27 -13.97 10.45 10.11
CA ILE A 27 -14.63 11.53 9.39
C ILE A 27 -15.75 12.05 10.28
N ASN A 28 -15.69 13.34 10.66
CA ASN A 28 -16.68 13.98 11.53
C ASN A 28 -16.94 13.21 12.84
N GLY A 29 -15.90 12.60 13.43
CA GLY A 29 -16.00 11.86 14.69
C GLY A 29 -16.47 10.41 14.57
N VAL A 30 -16.75 9.92 13.35
CA VAL A 30 -17.14 8.52 13.10
C VAL A 30 -15.98 7.78 12.44
N THR A 31 -15.69 6.57 12.94
CA THR A 31 -14.65 5.68 12.40
C THR A 31 -15.19 4.84 11.26
N TYR A 32 -14.47 4.83 10.14
CA TYR A 32 -14.77 4.04 8.94
C TYR A 32 -13.53 3.24 8.53
N THR A 33 -13.71 2.17 7.75
CA THR A 33 -12.58 1.54 7.06
C THR A 33 -12.04 2.51 6.00
N ILE A 34 -10.76 2.42 5.64
CA ILE A 34 -10.20 3.28 4.58
C ILE A 34 -10.91 3.10 3.24
N GLY A 35 -11.48 1.92 2.96
CA GLY A 35 -12.25 1.67 1.74
C GLY A 35 -13.68 2.23 1.75
N ALA A 36 -14.21 2.62 2.90
CA ALA A 36 -15.50 3.32 2.97
C ALA A 36 -15.40 4.80 2.57
N SER A 37 -14.18 5.37 2.54
CA SER A 37 -13.93 6.68 1.96
C SER A 37 -13.76 6.56 0.44
N PRO A 38 -14.54 7.27 -0.39
CA PRO A 38 -14.35 7.24 -1.85
C PRO A 38 -13.06 7.93 -2.32
N ASN A 39 -12.34 8.60 -1.42
CA ASN A 39 -11.21 9.47 -1.75
C ASN A 39 -9.85 8.83 -1.40
N TYR A 40 -9.77 7.51 -1.23
CA TYR A 40 -8.46 6.89 -1.02
C TYR A 40 -7.64 6.96 -2.31
N VAL A 41 -6.34 7.25 -2.17
CA VAL A 41 -5.41 7.34 -3.30
C VAL A 41 -4.28 6.34 -3.08
N ALA A 42 -4.10 5.44 -4.05
CA ALA A 42 -2.97 4.54 -4.08
C ALA A 42 -1.70 5.31 -4.49
N ILE A 43 -0.63 5.20 -3.69
CA ILE A 43 0.66 5.83 -3.98
C ILE A 43 1.66 4.76 -4.41
N THR A 44 2.10 4.84 -5.66
CA THR A 44 3.18 4.00 -6.20
C THR A 44 4.54 4.58 -5.83
N MET A 45 5.43 3.76 -5.29
CA MET A 45 6.81 4.19 -5.02
C MET A 45 7.61 4.15 -6.32
N VAL A 46 8.30 5.25 -6.64
CA VAL A 46 9.16 5.37 -7.81
C VAL A 46 10.55 5.89 -7.43
N ASN A 47 11.55 5.60 -8.25
CA ASN A 47 12.87 6.22 -8.11
C ASN A 47 12.90 7.63 -8.74
N ASN A 48 14.04 8.32 -8.62
CA ASN A 48 14.26 9.65 -9.19
C ASN A 48 14.26 9.70 -10.74
N LYS A 49 14.09 8.56 -11.41
CA LYS A 49 13.91 8.43 -12.87
C LYS A 49 12.48 8.02 -13.25
N GLY A 50 11.57 7.94 -12.28
CA GLY A 50 10.18 7.53 -12.48
C GLY A 50 9.96 6.02 -12.60
N ALA A 51 10.99 5.19 -12.41
CA ALA A 51 10.79 3.74 -12.45
C ALA A 51 10.13 3.23 -11.17
N THR A 52 9.10 2.40 -11.31
CA THR A 52 8.38 1.77 -10.19
C THR A 52 9.31 0.91 -9.35
N LEU A 53 9.22 1.09 -8.04
CA LEU A 53 9.94 0.35 -7.02
C LEU A 53 9.02 -0.52 -6.17
N ALA A 54 7.78 -0.08 -5.95
CA ALA A 54 6.77 -0.86 -5.23
C ALA A 54 5.35 -0.35 -5.54
N THR A 55 4.38 -1.25 -5.53
CA THR A 55 2.96 -0.94 -5.79
C THR A 55 2.07 -1.45 -4.66
N PRO A 56 1.09 -0.65 -4.21
CA PRO A 56 0.02 -1.16 -3.35
C PRO A 56 -0.94 -2.05 -4.18
N SER A 57 -1.57 -3.01 -3.51
CA SER A 57 -2.73 -3.74 -4.02
C SER A 57 -3.99 -2.85 -4.03
N SER A 58 -5.08 -3.35 -4.62
CA SER A 58 -6.40 -2.87 -4.24
C SER A 58 -6.65 -3.11 -2.74
N LEU A 59 -7.57 -2.36 -2.17
CA LEU A 59 -8.10 -2.69 -0.85
C LEU A 59 -8.82 -4.06 -0.89
N SER A 60 -8.89 -4.74 0.24
CA SER A 60 -9.80 -5.86 0.48
C SER A 60 -11.26 -5.43 0.26
N THR A 61 -12.15 -6.41 0.10
CA THR A 61 -13.57 -6.16 -0.18
C THR A 61 -14.26 -5.31 0.90
N ASP A 62 -13.86 -5.46 2.16
CA ASP A 62 -14.37 -4.68 3.30
C ASP A 62 -13.60 -3.36 3.53
N GLY A 63 -12.57 -3.11 2.72
CA GLY A 63 -11.74 -1.92 2.80
C GLY A 63 -10.80 -1.86 4.00
N THR A 64 -10.58 -2.96 4.71
CA THR A 64 -9.74 -2.98 5.93
C THR A 64 -8.27 -3.26 5.66
N SER A 65 -7.92 -3.77 4.48
CA SER A 65 -6.59 -4.36 4.28
C SER A 65 -6.03 -4.09 2.89
N PHE A 66 -4.71 -4.03 2.80
CA PHE A 66 -3.96 -3.99 1.54
C PHE A 66 -2.55 -4.52 1.76
N TYR A 67 -1.80 -4.78 0.70
CA TYR A 67 -0.38 -5.05 0.79
C TYR A 67 0.39 -4.19 -0.20
N VAL A 68 1.65 -3.91 0.11
CA VAL A 68 2.59 -3.28 -0.82
C VAL A 68 3.55 -4.37 -1.29
N SER A 69 3.77 -4.48 -2.59
CA SER A 69 4.74 -5.42 -3.17
C SER A 69 5.96 -4.67 -3.69
N TYR A 70 7.14 -5.11 -3.31
CA TYR A 70 8.39 -4.68 -3.93
C TYR A 70 8.41 -5.16 -5.38
N THR A 71 8.77 -4.27 -6.30
CA THR A 71 9.01 -4.61 -7.70
C THR A 71 10.51 -4.74 -7.90
N SER A 72 10.97 -5.89 -8.41
CA SER A 72 12.37 -6.05 -8.77
C SER A 72 12.74 -5.04 -9.85
N SER A 73 13.58 -4.06 -9.50
CA SER A 73 14.21 -3.19 -10.48
C SER A 73 15.27 -4.00 -11.22
N THR A 74 14.87 -4.84 -12.18
CA THR A 74 15.77 -5.19 -13.28
C THR A 74 15.81 -3.96 -14.17
N ALA A 75 16.64 -2.99 -13.81
CA ALA A 75 17.08 -2.00 -14.77
C ALA A 75 17.80 -2.76 -15.88
N THR A 76 17.12 -3.00 -17.01
CA THR A 76 17.80 -3.41 -18.23
C THR A 76 18.78 -2.29 -18.56
N ALA A 77 20.07 -2.55 -18.36
CA ALA A 77 21.13 -1.69 -18.86
C ALA A 77 20.92 -1.59 -20.38
N LYS A 78 20.69 -0.36 -20.87
CA LYS A 78 20.74 -0.04 -22.29
C LYS A 78 22.13 0.49 -22.62
#